data_AF-A0A8T3NR13-F1
#
_entry.id   AF-A0A8T3NR13-F1
#
_cell.length_a   1.000
_cell.length_b   1.000
_cell.length_c   1.000
_cell.angle_alpha   90.00
_cell.angle_beta   90.00
_cell.angle_gamma   90.00
#
_symmetry.space_group_name_H-M   'P 1'
#
loop_
_entity.id
_entity.type
_entity.pdbx_description
1 polymer ?
#
loop_
_entity_poly.entity_id
_entity_poly.type
_entity_poly.pdbx_seq_one_letter_code
_entity_poly.pdbx_strand_id
1 'polypeptide(L)' 'MLHLRDVLDGLNGAQREAVVATTGPVAILAGAGTGKTRVISHRVAHAVATGAV' A
#
# COMPACT_ATOMS: atom_id res chain seq x y z
N MET A 1 4.26 -9.00 -15.38
CA MET A 1 3.05 -8.16 -15.23
C MET A 1 2.63 -8.23 -13.77
N LEU A 2 2.44 -7.09 -13.08
CA LEU A 2 1.99 -7.08 -11.68
C LEU A 2 0.50 -7.43 -11.63
N HIS A 3 0.10 -8.45 -10.88
CA HIS A 3 -1.32 -8.73 -10.64
C HIS A 3 -1.78 -8.03 -9.37
N LEU A 4 -2.98 -7.43 -9.43
CA LEU A 4 -3.53 -6.64 -8.32
C LEU A 4 -3.72 -7.44 -7.03
N ARG A 5 -4.01 -8.74 -7.14
CA ARG A 5 -4.16 -9.65 -6.00
C ARG A 5 -2.84 -9.75 -5.22
N ASP A 6 -1.75 -10.04 -5.93
CA ASP A 6 -0.40 -10.16 -5.35
C ASP A 6 0.03 -8.90 -4.59
N VAL A 7 -0.36 -7.71 -5.08
CA VAL A 7 -0.01 -6.43 -4.48
C VAL A 7 -0.72 -6.19 -3.15
N LEU A 8 -1.81 -6.86 -2.83
CA LEU A 8 -2.50 -6.67 -1.54
C LEU A 8 -2.30 -7.83 -0.58
N ASP A 9 -1.59 -8.88 -0.99
CA ASP A 9 -1.43 -10.09 -0.21
C ASP A 9 -0.52 -9.90 1.01
N GLY A 10 -0.91 -10.54 2.11
CA GLY A 10 -0.20 -10.49 3.39
C GLY A 10 -0.27 -9.14 4.11
N LEU A 11 -1.09 -8.19 3.65
CA LEU A 11 -1.39 -6.95 4.36
C LEU A 11 -2.54 -7.14 5.34
N ASN A 12 -2.43 -6.56 6.53
CA ASN A 12 -3.57 -6.43 7.43
C ASN A 12 -4.55 -5.33 6.94
N GLY A 13 -5.68 -5.16 7.62
CA GLY A 13 -6.72 -4.19 7.24
C GLY A 13 -6.19 -2.75 7.09
N ALA A 14 -5.53 -2.21 8.11
CA ALA A 14 -5.02 -0.84 8.11
C ALA A 14 -3.91 -0.63 7.05
N GLN A 15 -3.05 -1.62 6.85
CA GLN A 15 -2.04 -1.59 5.80
C GLN A 15 -2.67 -1.58 4.40
N ARG A 16 -3.70 -2.40 4.18
CA ARG A 16 -4.44 -2.45 2.92
C ARG A 16 -5.14 -1.12 2.65
N GLU A 17 -5.78 -0.54 3.65
CA GLU A 17 -6.45 0.76 3.57
C GLU A 17 -5.46 1.87 3.15
N ALA A 18 -4.29 1.89 3.77
CA ALA A 18 -3.20 2.80 3.41
C ALA A 18 -2.63 2.53 2.00
N VAL A 19 -2.70 1.32 1.47
CA VAL A 19 -2.23 1.00 0.10
C VAL A 19 -3.24 1.44 -0.96
N VAL A 20 -4.55 1.24 -0.72
CA VAL A 20 -5.60 1.53 -1.70
C VAL A 20 -6.02 3.01 -1.74
N ALA A 21 -5.67 3.79 -0.72
CA ALA A 21 -5.98 5.22 -0.65
C ALA A 21 -5.12 6.04 -1.63
N THR A 22 -5.29 5.90 -2.94
CA THR A 22 -4.40 6.46 -3.98
C THR A 22 -4.56 7.97 -4.23
N THR A 23 -5.59 8.61 -3.67
CA THR A 23 -5.85 10.04 -3.83
C THR A 23 -5.39 10.85 -2.63
N GLY A 24 -4.71 11.97 -2.90
CA GLY A 24 -4.24 12.89 -1.88
C GLY A 24 -3.11 12.37 -0.98
N PRO A 25 -2.61 13.21 -0.05
CA PRO A 25 -1.56 12.84 0.88
C PRO A 25 -2.06 11.87 1.96
N VAL A 26 -1.22 10.91 2.35
CA VAL A 26 -1.52 9.93 3.41
C VAL A 26 -0.40 9.91 4.44
N ALA A 27 -0.79 9.98 5.73
CA ALA A 27 0.12 9.85 6.86
C ALA A 27 -0.05 8.47 7.51
N ILE A 28 1.05 7.72 7.65
CA ILE A 28 1.07 6.40 8.29
C ILE A 28 1.77 6.52 9.65
N LEU A 29 0.97 6.55 10.71
CA LEU A 29 1.46 6.63 12.09
C LEU A 29 1.49 5.22 12.70
N ALA A 30 2.68 4.65 12.84
CA ALA A 30 2.84 3.31 13.40
C ALA A 30 4.20 3.12 14.08
N GLY A 31 4.24 2.24 15.08
CA GLY A 31 5.46 1.90 15.84
C GLY A 31 6.57 1.26 14.99
N ALA A 32 7.75 1.09 15.56
CA ALA A 32 8.83 0.35 14.90
C ALA A 32 8.41 -1.10 14.58
N GLY A 33 8.91 -1.68 13.48
CA GLY A 33 8.61 -3.07 13.10
C GLY A 33 7.20 -3.34 12.55
N THR A 34 6.31 -2.35 12.50
CA THR A 34 4.90 -2.52 12.06
C THR A 34 4.71 -2.57 10.53
N GLY A 35 5.79 -2.56 9.76
CA GLY A 35 5.75 -2.69 8.30
C GLY A 35 5.51 -1.38 7.53
N LYS A 36 5.83 -0.21 8.07
CA LYS A 36 5.71 1.09 7.36
C LYS A 36 6.34 1.08 5.96
N THR A 37 7.57 0.58 5.83
CA THR A 37 8.26 0.47 4.53
C THR A 37 7.53 -0.48 3.59
N ARG A 38 7.01 -1.61 4.10
CA ARG A 38 6.21 -2.55 3.32
C ARG A 38 4.96 -1.86 2.76
N VAL A 39 4.24 -1.09 3.58
CA VAL A 39 3.06 -0.33 3.14
C VAL A 39 3.42 0.65 2.02
N ILE A 40 4.52 1.40 2.15
CA ILE A 40 4.96 2.34 1.11
C ILE A 40 5.27 1.62 -0.21
N SER A 41 5.99 0.49 -0.17
CA SER A 41 6.29 -0.30 -1.38
C SER A 41 5.03 -0.85 -2.04
N HIS A 42 4.10 -1.43 -1.26
CA HIS A 42 2.84 -1.93 -1.79
C HIS A 42 1.97 -0.80 -2.36
N ARG A 43 1.98 0.40 -1.76
CA ARG A 43 1.24 1.57 -2.24
C ARG A 43 1.74 2.04 -3.61
N VAL A 44 3.05 2.10 -3.80
CA VAL A 44 3.64 2.43 -5.11
C VAL A 44 3.30 1.35 -6.15
N ALA A 45 3.44 0.07 -5.80
CA ALA A 45 3.06 -1.02 -6.70
C ALA A 45 1.58 -0.98 -7.08
N HIS A 46 0.70 -0.64 -6.13
CA HIS A 46 -0.73 -0.52 -6.35
C HIS A 46 -1.08 0.66 -7.27
N ALA A 47 -0.47 1.83 -7.04
CA ALA A 47 -0.60 3.00 -7.91
C ALA A 47 -0.23 2.67 -9.37
N VAL A 48 0.91 2.01 -9.59
CA VAL A 48 1.36 1.57 -10.92
C VAL A 48 0.39 0.54 -11.53
N ALA A 49 -0.03 -0.46 -10.76
CA ALA A 49 -0.92 -1.52 -11.25
C ALA A 49 -2.33 -1.01 -11.61
N THR A 50 -2.78 0.08 -10.98
CA THR A 50 -4.11 0.67 -11.20
C THR A 50 -4.10 1.88 -12.13
N GLY A 51 -2.91 2.39 -12.48
CA GLY A 51 -2.76 3.62 -13.26
C GLY A 51 -3.13 4.88 -12.48
N ALA A 52 -3.25 4.80 -11.16
CA ALA A 52 -3.40 5.97 -10.30
C ALA A 52 -2.02 6.63 -10.12
N VAL A 53 -1.68 7.53 -11.05
CA VAL A 53 -0.43 8.33 -11.01
C VAL A 53 -0.77 9.77 -10.66
#